data_AF-A0A2T6B0B4-F1
#
_entry.id   AF-A0A2T6B0B4-F1
#
_cell.length_a   1.000
_cell.length_b   1.000
_cell.length_c   1.000
_cell.angle_alpha   90.00
_cell.angle_beta   90.00
_cell.angle_gamma   90.00
#
_symmetry.space_group_name_H-M   'P 1'
#
loop_
_entity.id
_entity.type
_entity.pdbx_description
1 polymer ?
#
loop_
_entity_poly.entity_id
_entity_poly.type
_entity_poly.pdbx_seq_one_letter_code
_entity_poly.pdbx_strand_id
1 'polypeptide(L)'
;MTTGSPAQPDVKYNTIDFETVGAFMIAMTRQPAANYPTTVEAFCNLLANYARKFAAQLAEGEGSLARSPDIVTETVKSPLFAAYFKPLDGDTSDDPLGHWVVDGVLEVQHVHKAATMSLFQNTADHVNIRLPEKNNIAAKEDLALQHQAEGSRFQNLTYLDDYFAGKTTAMQFVWGNVGDYTTRSCR
;
A
#
# COMPACT_ATOMS: atom_id res chain seq x y z
N MET A 1 -15.84 -38.17 13.04
CA MET A 1 -15.91 -36.82 12.41
C MET A 1 -14.74 -36.03 12.95
N THR A 2 -13.66 -35.92 12.18
CA THR A 2 -12.55 -35.02 12.52
C THR A 2 -13.02 -33.60 12.26
N THR A 3 -13.21 -32.84 13.33
CA THR A 3 -13.34 -31.38 13.27
C THR A 3 -12.01 -30.84 12.75
N GLY A 4 -11.88 -30.73 11.43
CA GLY A 4 -10.76 -30.01 10.84
C GLY A 4 -10.82 -28.60 11.37
N SER A 5 -9.75 -28.15 12.04
CA SER A 5 -9.60 -26.72 12.31
C SER A 5 -9.84 -25.98 10.99
N PRO A 6 -10.64 -24.89 10.99
CA PRO A 6 -10.74 -24.05 9.80
C PRO A 6 -9.32 -23.71 9.35
N ALA A 7 -9.03 -23.90 8.06
CA ALA A 7 -7.76 -23.47 7.50
C ALA A 7 -7.56 -22.00 7.90
N GLN A 8 -6.41 -21.69 8.51
CA GLN A 8 -6.14 -20.30 8.86
C GLN A 8 -6.19 -19.46 7.58
N PRO A 9 -6.83 -18.28 7.62
CA PRO A 9 -6.95 -17.42 6.44
C PRO A 9 -5.55 -17.13 5.87
N ASP A 10 -5.32 -17.62 4.65
CA ASP A 10 -4.12 -17.34 3.85
C ASP A 10 -4.30 -15.97 3.20
N VAL A 11 -3.99 -14.92 3.97
CA VAL A 11 -4.17 -13.53 3.57
C VAL A 11 -3.26 -13.21 2.39
N LYS A 12 -3.85 -12.81 1.26
CA LYS A 12 -3.11 -12.43 0.05
C LYS A 12 -3.32 -10.97 -0.28
N TYR A 13 -2.24 -10.31 -0.68
CA TYR A 13 -2.28 -8.94 -1.15
C TYR A 13 -2.08 -8.92 -2.66
N ASN A 14 -2.99 -8.24 -3.35
CA ASN A 14 -2.91 -7.99 -4.78
C ASN A 14 -2.85 -6.47 -5.02
N THR A 15 -1.64 -5.96 -5.24
CA THR A 15 -1.39 -4.55 -5.50
C THR A 15 -1.55 -4.27 -6.99
N ILE A 16 -2.44 -3.33 -7.29
CA ILE A 16 -2.78 -2.92 -8.66
C ILE A 16 -1.99 -1.67 -9.04
N ASP A 17 -1.93 -0.70 -8.13
CA ASP A 17 -1.16 0.55 -8.29
C ASP A 17 -0.05 0.60 -7.22
N PHE A 18 1.14 0.15 -7.62
CA PHE A 18 2.31 0.10 -6.74
C PHE A 18 2.82 1.49 -6.35
N GLU A 19 2.64 2.50 -7.19
CA GLU A 19 3.11 3.86 -6.91
C GLU A 19 2.25 4.51 -5.83
N THR A 20 0.93 4.46 -5.97
CA THR A 20 -0.01 5.01 -4.97
C THR A 20 0.12 4.26 -3.64
N VAL A 21 0.16 2.93 -3.65
CA VAL A 21 0.36 2.13 -2.43
C VAL A 21 1.71 2.46 -1.79
N GLY A 22 2.77 2.53 -2.60
CA GLY A 22 4.10 2.89 -2.14
C GLY A 22 4.14 4.24 -1.43
N ALA A 23 3.67 5.30 -2.11
CA ALA A 23 3.64 6.66 -1.57
C ALA A 23 2.82 6.73 -0.26
N PHE A 24 1.67 6.06 -0.22
CA PHE A 24 0.84 5.93 0.99
C PHE A 24 1.60 5.26 2.14
N MET A 25 2.30 4.15 1.87
CA MET A 25 3.06 3.41 2.89
C MET A 25 4.23 4.24 3.44
N ILE A 26 4.88 5.05 2.61
CA ILE A 26 5.89 6.01 3.07
C ILE A 26 5.23 7.07 3.97
N ALA A 27 4.10 7.63 3.56
CA ALA A 27 3.36 8.63 4.35
C ALA A 27 2.96 8.09 5.73
N MET A 28 2.54 6.82 5.81
CA MET A 28 2.23 6.14 7.06
C MET A 28 3.43 6.09 8.02
N THR A 29 4.67 5.97 7.53
CA THR A 29 5.88 5.96 8.41
C THR A 29 6.12 7.28 9.14
N ARG A 30 5.52 8.37 8.66
CA ARG A 30 5.63 9.69 9.27
C ARG A 30 4.60 9.91 10.38
N GLN A 31 3.55 9.09 10.44
CA GLN A 31 2.52 9.17 11.47
C GLN A 31 3.00 8.62 12.82
N PRO A 32 2.50 9.15 13.95
CA PRO A 32 2.66 8.51 15.25
C PRO A 32 2.00 7.13 15.26
N ALA A 33 2.63 6.14 15.90
CA ALA A 33 2.11 4.77 15.95
C ALA A 33 0.70 4.64 16.55
N ALA A 34 0.33 5.55 17.46
CA ALA A 34 -1.02 5.62 18.03
C ALA A 34 -2.12 5.94 17.00
N ASN A 35 -1.74 6.46 15.83
CA ASN A 35 -2.66 6.84 14.76
C ASN A 35 -2.73 5.77 13.64
N TYR A 36 -2.03 4.64 13.80
CA TYR A 36 -2.09 3.58 12.80
C TYR A 36 -3.47 2.91 12.79
N PRO A 37 -4.02 2.57 11.61
CA PRO A 37 -5.27 1.83 11.51
C PRO A 37 -5.12 0.45 12.18
N THR A 38 -6.11 0.10 12.99
CA THR A 38 -6.15 -1.16 13.76
C THR A 38 -7.04 -2.23 13.13
N THR A 39 -7.68 -1.92 11.99
CA THR A 39 -8.51 -2.84 11.21
C THR A 39 -8.20 -2.72 9.73
N VAL A 40 -8.47 -3.79 8.98
CA VAL A 40 -8.30 -3.79 7.51
C VAL A 40 -9.23 -2.74 6.87
N GLU A 41 -10.46 -2.60 7.37
CA GLU A 41 -11.40 -1.57 6.94
C GLU A 41 -10.83 -0.16 7.09
N ALA A 42 -10.30 0.18 8.27
CA ALA A 42 -9.74 1.50 8.54
C ALA A 42 -8.56 1.80 7.62
N PHE A 43 -7.71 0.80 7.37
CA PHE A 43 -6.59 0.90 6.44
C PHE A 43 -7.04 1.15 5.00
N CYS A 44 -7.98 0.34 4.49
CA CYS A 44 -8.50 0.48 3.14
C CYS A 44 -9.21 1.82 2.93
N ASN A 45 -9.98 2.28 3.91
CA ASN A 45 -10.61 3.60 3.86
C ASN A 45 -9.58 4.74 3.84
N LEU A 46 -8.51 4.62 4.62
CA LEU A 46 -7.44 5.61 4.65
C LEU A 46 -6.67 5.65 3.33
N LEU A 47 -6.32 4.48 2.77
CA LEU A 47 -5.69 4.35 1.46
C LEU A 47 -6.58 4.91 0.35
N ALA A 48 -7.89 4.64 0.39
CA ALA A 48 -8.85 5.18 -0.56
C ALA A 48 -8.91 6.72 -0.51
N ASN A 49 -8.96 7.33 0.68
CA ASN A 49 -8.92 8.79 0.81
C ASN A 49 -7.61 9.38 0.27
N TYR A 50 -6.48 8.70 0.52
CA TYR A 50 -5.19 9.09 -0.02
C TYR A 50 -5.17 9.02 -1.56
N ALA A 51 -5.60 7.91 -2.15
CA ALA A 51 -5.66 7.70 -3.59
C ALA A 51 -6.57 8.74 -4.27
N ARG A 52 -7.75 9.03 -3.71
CA ARG A 52 -8.66 10.06 -4.24
C ARG A 52 -8.04 11.44 -4.28
N LYS A 53 -7.22 11.77 -3.29
CA LYS A 53 -6.58 13.09 -3.20
C LYS A 53 -5.36 13.20 -4.11
N PHE A 54 -4.59 12.11 -4.25
CA PHE A 54 -3.23 12.20 -4.76
C PHE A 54 -2.90 11.29 -5.95
N ALA A 55 -3.65 10.24 -6.29
CA ALA A 55 -3.26 9.30 -7.35
C ALA A 55 -2.98 10.01 -8.69
N ALA A 56 -3.85 10.94 -9.11
CA ALA A 56 -3.63 11.73 -10.32
C ALA A 56 -2.40 12.65 -10.22
N GLN A 57 -2.13 13.22 -9.04
CA GLN A 57 -0.94 14.03 -8.81
C GLN A 57 0.33 13.18 -8.84
N LEU A 58 0.32 11.97 -8.28
CA LEU A 58 1.48 11.08 -8.21
C LEU A 58 1.90 10.57 -9.60
N ALA A 59 0.93 10.38 -10.51
CA ALA A 59 1.18 9.83 -11.83
C ALA A 59 1.89 10.81 -12.79
N GLU A 60 1.77 12.13 -12.58
CA GLU A 60 2.14 13.13 -13.61
C GLU A 60 2.72 14.45 -13.03
N GLY A 61 3.36 15.23 -13.91
CA GLY A 61 3.76 16.62 -13.63
C GLY A 61 4.80 16.77 -12.51
N GLU A 62 4.68 17.84 -11.71
CA GLU A 62 5.53 18.05 -10.53
C GLU A 62 5.26 17.03 -9.42
N GLY A 63 4.04 16.47 -9.39
CA GLY A 63 3.63 15.53 -8.37
C GLY A 63 4.37 14.20 -8.42
N SER A 64 4.80 13.74 -9.60
CA SER A 64 5.67 12.57 -9.76
C SER A 64 7.15 12.82 -9.43
N LEU A 65 7.52 14.06 -9.09
CA LEU A 65 8.90 14.48 -8.82
C LEU A 65 9.13 14.85 -7.34
N ALA A 66 8.07 15.13 -6.59
CA ALA A 66 8.14 15.54 -5.20
C ALA A 66 8.09 14.34 -4.25
N ARG A 67 8.46 14.52 -2.97
CA ARG A 67 8.28 13.47 -1.96
C ARG A 67 6.81 13.06 -1.83
N SER A 68 6.58 11.85 -1.33
CA SER A 68 5.22 11.36 -1.04
C SER A 68 4.43 12.39 -0.21
N PRO A 69 3.21 12.76 -0.60
CA PRO A 69 2.33 13.60 0.22
C PRO A 69 2.03 12.95 1.57
N ASP A 70 1.70 13.77 2.58
CA ASP A 70 1.29 13.29 3.89
C ASP A 70 -0.08 12.60 3.87
N ILE A 71 -0.35 11.82 4.94
CA ILE A 71 -1.59 11.05 5.05
C ILE A 71 -2.82 11.97 5.05
N VAL A 72 -3.91 11.50 4.45
CA VAL A 72 -5.21 12.19 4.41
C VAL A 72 -6.12 11.57 5.45
N THR A 73 -6.31 12.22 6.59
CA THR A 73 -7.21 11.72 7.66
C THR A 73 -8.67 12.13 7.46
N GLU A 74 -8.92 13.15 6.63
CA GLU A 74 -10.26 13.59 6.27
C GLU A 74 -10.91 12.66 5.23
N THR A 75 -12.23 12.57 5.26
CA THR A 75 -12.98 11.82 4.23
C THR A 75 -13.00 12.61 2.93
N VAL A 76 -12.49 11.99 1.86
CA VAL A 76 -12.51 12.58 0.50
C VAL A 76 -13.66 11.95 -0.27
N LYS A 77 -14.65 12.77 -0.65
CA LYS A 77 -15.79 12.31 -1.46
C LYS A 77 -15.37 12.20 -2.93
N SER A 78 -15.38 10.99 -3.46
CA SER A 78 -15.19 10.69 -4.88
C SER A 78 -15.81 9.34 -5.21
N PRO A 79 -16.37 9.15 -6.42
CA PRO A 79 -16.80 7.83 -6.89
C PRO A 79 -15.61 6.92 -7.25
N LEU A 80 -14.40 7.47 -7.40
CA LEU A 80 -13.20 6.69 -7.69
C LEU A 80 -12.58 6.11 -6.43
N PHE A 81 -11.85 4.99 -6.59
CA PHE A 81 -11.11 4.31 -5.53
C PHE A 81 -12.01 3.96 -4.33
N ALA A 82 -13.19 3.40 -4.60
CA ALA A 82 -14.11 2.99 -3.54
C ALA A 82 -13.44 1.92 -2.67
N ALA A 83 -13.60 2.05 -1.35
CA ALA A 83 -13.20 1.02 -0.40
C ALA A 83 -14.43 0.22 0.00
N TYR A 84 -14.42 -1.10 -0.21
CA TYR A 84 -15.54 -1.96 0.14
C TYR A 84 -15.12 -3.40 0.42
N PHE A 85 -15.97 -4.12 1.13
CA PHE A 85 -15.82 -5.54 1.39
C PHE A 85 -16.66 -6.35 0.40
N LYS A 86 -16.04 -7.33 -0.26
CA LYS A 86 -16.68 -8.29 -1.15
C LYS A 86 -16.61 -9.70 -0.53
N PRO A 87 -17.72 -10.26 -0.02
CA PRO A 87 -17.75 -11.64 0.46
C PRO A 87 -17.36 -12.64 -0.64
N LEU A 88 -16.78 -13.77 -0.25
CA LEU A 88 -16.60 -14.90 -1.17
C LEU A 88 -17.96 -15.46 -1.58
N ASP A 89 -18.08 -15.87 -2.84
CA ASP A 89 -19.33 -16.44 -3.37
C ASP A 89 -19.73 -17.67 -2.56
N GLY A 90 -20.96 -17.67 -2.05
CA GLY A 90 -21.54 -18.77 -1.29
C GLY A 90 -21.26 -18.76 0.22
N ASP A 91 -20.47 -17.81 0.74
CA ASP A 91 -20.34 -17.61 2.20
C ASP A 91 -21.50 -16.73 2.72
N THR A 92 -22.46 -17.37 3.38
CA THR A 92 -23.64 -16.73 3.99
C THR A 92 -23.54 -16.68 5.51
N SER A 93 -22.36 -16.89 6.09
CA SER A 93 -22.17 -16.80 7.53
C SER A 93 -22.32 -15.37 8.05
N ASP A 94 -22.56 -15.20 9.35
CA ASP A 94 -22.69 -13.89 9.99
C ASP A 94 -21.36 -13.09 9.99
N ASP A 95 -20.22 -13.76 9.77
CA ASP A 95 -18.88 -13.17 9.64
C ASP A 95 -18.15 -13.76 8.42
N PRO A 96 -18.55 -13.36 7.19
CA PRO A 96 -18.10 -14.01 5.98
C PRO A 96 -16.62 -13.72 5.70
N LEU A 97 -15.95 -14.72 5.12
CA LEU A 97 -14.63 -14.54 4.53
C LEU A 97 -14.79 -13.82 3.17
N GLY A 98 -13.89 -12.88 2.87
CA GLY A 98 -14.01 -12.07 1.67
C GLY A 98 -12.77 -11.24 1.38
N HIS A 99 -12.94 -10.27 0.49
CA HIS A 99 -11.87 -9.40 0.02
C HIS A 99 -12.19 -7.95 0.40
N TRP A 100 -11.25 -7.26 1.02
CA TRP A 100 -11.28 -5.81 1.11
C TRP A 100 -10.64 -5.21 -0.14
N VAL A 101 -11.39 -4.40 -0.88
CA VAL A 101 -10.99 -3.81 -2.15
C VAL A 101 -10.89 -2.31 -2.00
N VAL A 102 -9.80 -1.71 -2.47
CA VAL A 102 -9.70 -0.30 -2.86
C VAL A 102 -9.58 -0.27 -4.37
N ASP A 103 -10.67 0.09 -5.05
CA ASP A 103 -10.81 -0.07 -6.51
C ASP A 103 -9.62 0.52 -7.26
N GLY A 104 -8.95 -0.30 -8.08
CA GLY A 104 -7.81 0.12 -8.89
C GLY A 104 -6.49 0.33 -8.13
N VAL A 105 -6.43 0.06 -6.82
CA VAL A 105 -5.24 0.31 -6.00
C VAL A 105 -4.73 -0.96 -5.31
N LEU A 106 -5.56 -1.58 -4.47
CA LEU A 106 -5.15 -2.71 -3.63
C LEU A 106 -6.35 -3.62 -3.31
N GLU A 107 -6.10 -4.92 -3.27
CA GLU A 107 -7.04 -5.91 -2.75
C GLU A 107 -6.37 -6.76 -1.66
N VAL A 108 -7.01 -6.85 -0.49
CA VAL A 108 -6.65 -7.74 0.62
C VAL A 108 -7.63 -8.90 0.61
N GLN A 109 -7.16 -10.09 0.23
CA GLN A 109 -7.99 -11.28 0.00
C GLN A 109 -8.01 -12.21 1.20
N HIS A 110 -9.07 -13.02 1.28
CA HIS A 110 -9.30 -14.03 2.33
C HIS A 110 -9.24 -13.50 3.76
N VAL A 111 -9.93 -12.39 4.03
CA VAL A 111 -10.06 -11.81 5.38
C VAL A 111 -11.52 -11.70 5.80
N HIS A 112 -11.78 -11.80 7.10
CA HIS A 112 -13.08 -11.45 7.67
C HIS A 112 -13.29 -9.94 7.59
N LYS A 113 -14.56 -9.50 7.47
CA LYS A 113 -14.89 -8.07 7.31
C LYS A 113 -14.29 -7.23 8.44
N ALA A 114 -14.38 -7.72 9.68
CA ALA A 114 -13.90 -7.04 10.89
C ALA A 114 -12.49 -7.47 11.32
N ALA A 115 -11.68 -8.04 10.41
CA ALA A 115 -10.33 -8.49 10.73
C ALA A 115 -9.49 -7.37 11.36
N THR A 116 -8.88 -7.67 12.51
CA THR A 116 -7.93 -6.78 13.17
C THR A 116 -6.63 -6.74 12.37
N MET A 117 -5.95 -5.61 12.42
CA MET A 117 -4.73 -5.37 11.67
C MET A 117 -3.70 -4.69 12.56
N SER A 118 -2.43 -5.08 12.41
CA SER A 118 -1.31 -4.40 13.05
C SER A 118 -0.32 -3.93 12.00
N LEU A 119 0.05 -2.65 12.06
CA LEU A 119 1.17 -2.11 11.30
C LEU A 119 2.41 -2.12 12.20
N PHE A 120 3.49 -2.76 11.77
CA PHE A 120 4.73 -2.78 12.55
C PHE A 120 5.98 -2.72 11.66
N GLN A 121 7.10 -2.53 12.34
CA GLN A 121 8.45 -2.70 11.79
C GLN A 121 8.99 -4.05 12.29
N ASN A 122 8.87 -5.10 11.46
CA ASN A 122 9.31 -6.51 11.63
C ASN A 122 9.02 -7.28 12.96
N THR A 123 7.99 -8.15 12.99
CA THR A 123 7.85 -9.48 13.72
C THR A 123 6.47 -10.15 13.43
N ALA A 124 6.25 -11.48 13.47
CA ALA A 124 5.03 -12.15 12.90
C ALA A 124 3.99 -12.72 13.91
N ASP A 125 2.66 -12.74 13.57
CA ASP A 125 1.53 -13.59 14.10
C ASP A 125 0.06 -13.18 13.65
N HIS A 126 -0.16 -12.08 12.89
CA HIS A 126 -1.50 -11.53 12.51
C HIS A 126 -1.53 -11.00 11.05
N VAL A 127 -2.60 -10.29 10.62
CA VAL A 127 -2.55 -9.48 9.39
C VAL A 127 -1.59 -8.32 9.61
N ASN A 128 -0.44 -8.47 8.96
CA ASN A 128 0.77 -7.77 9.29
C ASN A 128 1.27 -7.05 8.05
N ILE A 129 1.08 -5.73 8.01
CA ILE A 129 1.65 -4.93 6.93
C ILE A 129 2.94 -4.31 7.45
N ARG A 130 4.05 -4.64 6.79
CA ARG A 130 5.36 -4.11 7.13
C ARG A 130 5.49 -2.69 6.60
N LEU A 131 5.76 -1.74 7.49
CA LEU A 131 6.12 -0.38 7.09
C LEU A 131 7.62 -0.31 6.74
N PRO A 132 8.04 0.51 5.75
CA PRO A 132 9.45 0.78 5.54
C PRO A 132 10.06 1.50 6.76
N GLU A 133 11.37 1.36 6.94
CA GLU A 133 12.08 2.03 8.03
C GLU A 133 12.18 3.53 7.78
N LYS A 134 11.73 4.33 8.74
CA LYS A 134 11.57 5.79 8.59
C LYS A 134 12.85 6.52 8.13
N ASN A 135 14.00 6.18 8.72
CA ASN A 135 15.27 6.85 8.39
C ASN A 135 15.80 6.41 7.02
N ASN A 136 15.62 5.13 6.68
CA ASN A 136 16.02 4.58 5.39
C ASN A 136 15.18 5.20 4.26
N ILE A 137 13.85 5.32 4.46
CA ILE A 137 12.98 5.84 3.43
C ILE A 137 13.17 7.34 3.17
N ALA A 138 13.41 8.13 4.23
CA ALA A 138 13.75 9.54 4.07
C ALA A 138 15.01 9.73 3.22
N ALA A 139 16.06 8.95 3.49
CA ALA A 139 17.30 8.98 2.71
C ALA A 139 17.10 8.55 1.24
N LYS A 140 16.21 7.60 0.98
CA LYS A 140 15.86 7.17 -0.39
C LYS A 140 15.07 8.24 -1.15
N GLU A 141 14.12 8.92 -0.51
CA GLU A 141 13.41 10.05 -1.13
C GLU A 141 14.39 11.19 -1.44
N ASP A 142 15.35 11.48 -0.56
CA ASP A 142 16.40 12.46 -0.81
C ASP A 142 17.31 12.10 -2.00
N LEU A 143 17.75 10.84 -2.05
CA LEU A 143 18.57 10.36 -3.16
C LEU A 143 17.79 10.37 -4.50
N ALA A 144 16.48 10.09 -4.48
CA ALA A 144 15.64 10.21 -5.67
C ALA A 144 15.55 11.65 -6.19
N LEU A 145 15.41 12.63 -5.30
CA LEU A 145 15.43 14.05 -5.66
C LEU A 145 16.79 14.47 -6.25
N GLN A 146 17.88 13.97 -5.68
CA GLN A 146 19.22 14.19 -6.22
C GLN A 146 19.36 13.62 -7.64
N HIS A 147 18.96 12.37 -7.85
CA HIS A 147 18.98 11.74 -9.18
C HIS A 147 18.16 12.52 -10.20
N GLN A 148 17.00 13.04 -9.80
CA GLN A 148 16.16 13.87 -10.65
C GLN A 148 16.85 15.18 -11.05
N ALA A 149 17.48 15.87 -10.10
CA ALA A 149 18.19 17.12 -10.36
C ALA A 149 19.42 16.93 -11.26
N GLU A 150 20.11 15.79 -11.13
CA GLU A 150 21.33 15.46 -11.88
C GLU A 150 21.06 14.77 -13.23
N GLY A 151 19.81 14.37 -13.51
CA GLY A 151 19.48 13.53 -14.66
C GLY A 151 20.11 12.13 -14.58
N SER A 152 20.50 11.70 -13.38
CA SER A 152 21.11 10.40 -13.11
C SER A 152 20.05 9.40 -12.63
N ARG A 153 20.43 8.12 -12.44
CA ARG A 153 19.51 7.06 -12.04
C ARG A 153 20.11 6.17 -10.95
N PHE A 154 19.24 5.49 -10.20
CA PHE A 154 19.67 4.41 -9.32
C PHE A 154 20.38 3.30 -10.12
N GLN A 155 21.25 2.53 -9.45
CA GLN A 155 21.98 1.43 -10.08
C GLN A 155 21.04 0.34 -10.60
N ASN A 156 21.46 -0.32 -11.69
CA ASN A 156 20.63 -1.28 -12.44
C ASN A 156 20.23 -2.50 -11.59
N LEU A 157 18.95 -2.56 -11.23
CA LEU A 157 18.30 -3.74 -10.64
C LEU A 157 17.50 -4.40 -11.76
N THR A 158 17.83 -5.65 -12.07
CA THR A 158 17.58 -6.37 -13.34
C THR A 158 16.11 -6.63 -13.73
N TYR A 159 15.13 -6.02 -13.06
CA TYR A 159 13.70 -6.33 -13.23
C TYR A 159 12.80 -5.07 -13.33
N LEU A 160 13.37 -3.91 -13.67
CA LEU A 160 12.67 -2.61 -13.61
C LEU A 160 12.76 -1.86 -14.95
N ASP A 161 12.28 -2.51 -16.01
CA ASP A 161 12.40 -2.05 -17.39
C ASP A 161 11.78 -0.67 -17.63
N ASP A 162 10.65 -0.35 -17.02
CA ASP A 162 10.00 0.94 -17.24
C ASP A 162 10.80 2.11 -16.64
N TYR A 163 11.47 1.90 -15.49
CA TYR A 163 12.36 2.91 -14.90
C TYR A 163 13.65 3.09 -15.73
N PHE A 164 14.29 1.99 -16.16
CA PHE A 164 15.48 2.07 -17.00
C PHE A 164 15.17 2.47 -18.46
N ALA A 165 13.93 2.35 -18.91
CA ALA A 165 13.45 2.94 -20.16
C ALA A 165 13.12 4.44 -20.03
N GLY A 166 13.13 5.01 -18.81
CA GLY A 166 12.82 6.41 -18.56
C GLY A 166 11.33 6.75 -18.61
N LYS A 167 10.45 5.75 -18.44
CA LYS A 167 9.00 5.95 -18.39
C LYS A 167 8.50 6.38 -17.00
N THR A 168 9.30 6.16 -15.96
CA THR A 168 9.01 6.58 -14.58
C THR A 168 10.15 7.40 -14.00
N THR A 169 9.82 8.29 -13.07
CA THR A 169 10.80 9.15 -12.38
C THR A 169 11.57 8.37 -11.32
N ALA A 170 12.68 8.93 -10.82
CA ALA A 170 13.42 8.34 -9.70
C ALA A 170 12.56 8.21 -8.43
N MET A 171 11.61 9.13 -8.25
CA MET A 171 10.70 9.12 -7.10
C MET A 171 9.60 8.05 -7.26
N GLN A 172 8.96 7.97 -8.43
CA GLN A 172 8.00 6.90 -8.75
C GLN A 172 8.63 5.52 -8.59
N PHE A 173 9.91 5.37 -8.97
CA PHE A 173 10.66 4.15 -8.71
C PHE A 173 10.75 3.81 -7.21
N VAL A 174 11.06 4.78 -6.34
CA VAL A 174 11.10 4.56 -4.89
C VAL A 174 9.72 4.13 -4.37
N TRP A 175 8.64 4.79 -4.81
CA TRP A 175 7.29 4.42 -4.41
C TRP A 175 6.93 3.01 -4.87
N GLY A 176 7.07 2.71 -6.16
CA GLY A 176 6.77 1.39 -6.71
C GLY A 176 7.55 0.28 -6.00
N ASN A 177 8.83 0.52 -5.66
CA ASN A 177 9.64 -0.43 -4.90
C ASN A 177 9.10 -0.67 -3.48
N VAL A 178 8.66 0.40 -2.79
CA VAL A 178 8.01 0.28 -1.49
C VAL A 178 6.67 -0.45 -1.61
N GLY A 179 5.84 -0.11 -2.59
CA GLY A 179 4.56 -0.79 -2.82
C GLY A 179 4.76 -2.29 -3.03
N ASP A 180 5.75 -2.67 -3.83
CA ASP A 180 6.06 -4.08 -4.10
C ASP A 180 6.57 -4.79 -2.85
N TYR A 181 7.54 -4.19 -2.17
CA TYR A 181 8.14 -4.74 -0.96
C TYR A 181 7.12 -4.97 0.15
N THR A 182 6.26 -3.98 0.41
CA THR A 182 5.29 -4.02 1.53
C THR A 182 4.17 -5.03 1.31
N THR A 183 3.83 -5.32 0.06
CA THR A 183 2.69 -6.19 -0.27
C THR A 183 3.10 -7.60 -0.69
N ARG A 184 4.32 -7.79 -1.19
CA ARG A 184 4.89 -9.13 -1.48
C ARG A 184 5.61 -9.76 -0.29
N SER A 185 6.11 -9.00 0.68
CA SER A 185 6.74 -9.56 1.88
C SER A 185 5.77 -10.25 2.84
N CYS A 186 4.47 -10.18 2.56
CA CYS A 186 3.41 -10.80 3.35
C CYS A 186 2.88 -12.10 2.71
N ARG A 187 3.58 -12.61 1.67
CA ARG A 187 3.41 -13.97 1.13
C ARG A 187 4.20 -14.99 1.93
#